data_AF-A0A7X3D7A6-F1
#
_entry.id   AF-A0A7X3D7A6-F1
#
_cell.length_a   1.000
_cell.length_b   1.000
_cell.length_c   1.000
_cell.angle_alpha   90.00
_cell.angle_beta   90.00
_cell.angle_gamma   90.00
#
_symmetry.space_group_name_H-M   'P 1'
#
loop_
_entity.id
_entity.type
_entity.pdbx_description
1 polymer ?
#
loop_
_entity_poly.entity_id
_entity_poly.type
_entity_poly.pdbx_seq_one_letter_code
_entity_poly.pdbx_strand_id
1 'polypeptide(L)'
;MNHTRMKRQAIIEGIHVEKIGSGLLNRDLIRAIKERWQRGDVGLLYVQLRDGCGASAIEALRQWESEQERLFWKQRLDSEAFYWYHGKPKEDLTEKVLKAAIQSMAAPLKKNIVRMGTALTAPSISGRSSQAMIYRTILEALNSAWNAEWNGEAAAARDVAAVVQIGSEAKERVYSNDGQLYAIGQLAAPFPCFSSKARVSEVAYMFDSNSKIQGAIIADAGRPVGLLMKEKLHQLLAGQFGLPLYWNRAVEKIMDEQPLIVDADMPVEQVSQLAMARDFSQLYDVVIITKEEQLIGAATIRSILECMTAMRTEAARTANPLTGLPGNEGIQSELQRRIRAKEAFAVIYADLDYFKWFNDYFGFSQGDDLIRYLANVLREEIALRGTANDFIGHIGGDDFIMVTKRDYAEQLCRQMIAKFDGGIKQFYGGAEVTSVEDRHGNLVKREGVTLSLSLMIAEQDAELTPDLISRTSAKLKKRAKAQIGSVYVMETIAESHHGEGRV
;
A
#
# COMPACT_ATOMS: atom_id res chain seq x y z
N MET A 1 43.72 54.68 47.36
CA MET A 1 43.79 55.38 46.05
C MET A 1 42.40 55.30 45.43
N ASN A 2 41.54 56.26 45.77
CA ASN A 2 41.26 57.47 44.97
C ASN A 2 40.58 57.10 43.63
N HIS A 3 39.25 57.15 43.58
CA HIS A 3 38.41 58.33 43.27
C HIS A 3 38.02 58.35 41.77
N THR A 4 36.75 58.08 41.41
CA THR A 4 35.70 59.10 41.09
C THR A 4 35.78 59.50 39.60
N ARG A 5 34.75 59.45 38.73
CA ARG A 5 33.43 60.08 38.85
C ARG A 5 32.50 59.74 37.66
N MET A 6 31.26 59.36 38.02
CA MET A 6 29.94 59.74 37.49
C MET A 6 29.62 59.95 35.99
N LYS A 7 28.56 59.22 35.60
CA LYS A 7 27.29 59.65 34.95
C LYS A 7 27.34 60.53 33.70
N ARG A 8 26.70 60.02 32.63
CA ARG A 8 25.44 60.61 32.13
C ARG A 8 24.54 59.56 31.50
N GLN A 9 23.27 59.73 31.83
CA GLN A 9 22.09 58.93 31.54
C GLN A 9 21.47 59.48 30.26
N ALA A 10 21.15 58.62 29.31
CA ALA A 10 20.14 58.90 28.28
C ALA A 10 19.22 57.68 28.25
N ILE A 11 18.02 57.91 28.77
CA ILE A 11 16.87 57.02 28.72
C ILE A 11 16.49 56.88 27.24
N ILE A 12 16.56 55.67 26.70
CA ILE A 12 15.68 55.25 25.61
C ILE A 12 14.93 54.04 26.16
N GLU A 13 13.66 54.28 26.37
CA GLU A 13 12.66 53.36 26.87
C GLU A 13 12.52 52.13 25.97
N GLY A 14 12.23 50.98 26.60
CA GLY A 14 11.45 49.94 25.93
C GLY A 14 12.22 48.90 25.12
N ILE A 15 13.21 48.22 25.72
CA ILE A 15 13.55 46.86 25.29
C ILE A 15 13.17 45.90 26.41
N HIS A 16 11.92 45.44 26.40
CA HIS A 16 11.57 44.19 27.07
C HIS A 16 12.09 43.03 26.20
N VAL A 17 13.22 42.45 26.62
CA VAL A 17 13.90 41.30 26.02
C VAL A 17 13.14 39.97 26.28
N GLU A 18 11.92 40.00 26.85
CA GLU A 18 11.15 38.79 27.22
C GLU A 18 9.98 38.43 26.29
N LYS A 19 9.94 38.93 25.04
CA LYS A 19 8.98 38.45 24.02
C LYS A 19 9.60 38.01 22.70
N ILE A 20 10.81 37.46 22.74
CA ILE A 20 11.30 36.59 21.67
C ILE A 20 10.68 35.21 21.92
N GLY A 21 9.42 35.05 21.52
CA GLY A 21 8.62 33.90 21.88
C GLY A 21 7.25 33.90 21.22
N SER A 22 7.22 33.98 19.89
CA SER A 22 6.06 33.56 19.10
C SER A 22 6.44 33.65 17.62
N GLY A 23 6.48 32.51 16.94
CA GLY A 23 5.73 32.31 15.71
C GLY A 23 5.55 33.46 14.73
N LEU A 24 5.84 33.18 13.46
CA LEU A 24 5.39 33.95 12.29
C LEU A 24 3.91 34.41 12.37
N LEU A 25 3.06 33.66 13.09
CA LEU A 25 1.65 33.94 13.35
C LEU A 25 1.38 34.07 14.85
N ASN A 26 1.64 35.23 15.44
CA ASN A 26 1.27 35.50 16.83
C ASN A 26 -0.10 36.20 16.94
N ARG A 27 -0.71 36.18 18.13
CA ARG A 27 -2.05 36.76 18.35
C ARG A 27 -2.10 38.25 18.02
N ASP A 28 -1.01 38.98 18.25
CA ASP A 28 -0.89 40.41 18.00
C ASP A 28 -0.85 40.73 16.50
N LEU A 29 -0.13 39.93 15.70
CA LEU A 29 -0.13 40.01 14.24
C LEU A 29 -1.53 39.75 13.68
N ILE A 30 -2.16 38.67 14.12
CA ILE A 30 -3.51 38.30 13.64
C ILE A 30 -4.50 39.42 13.95
N ARG A 31 -4.42 40.02 15.14
CA ARG A 31 -5.23 41.17 15.51
C ARG A 31 -4.92 42.38 14.63
N ALA A 32 -3.65 42.71 14.43
CA ALA A 32 -3.22 43.84 13.60
C ALA A 32 -3.69 43.72 12.14
N ILE A 33 -3.65 42.51 11.57
CA ILE A 33 -4.17 42.23 10.22
C ILE A 33 -5.69 42.37 10.19
N LYS A 34 -6.40 41.76 11.16
CA LYS A 34 -7.87 41.85 11.24
C LYS A 34 -8.39 43.28 11.35
N GLU A 35 -7.75 44.12 12.17
CA GLU A 35 -8.10 45.54 12.32
C GLU A 35 -7.95 46.31 11.00
N ARG A 36 -7.01 45.90 10.14
CA ARG A 36 -6.73 46.53 8.85
C ARG A 36 -7.60 46.00 7.72
N TRP A 37 -8.06 44.76 7.78
CA TRP A 37 -9.07 44.23 6.86
C TRP A 37 -10.37 45.01 6.85
N GLN A 38 -10.76 45.62 7.98
CA GLN A 38 -11.91 46.52 8.01
C GLN A 38 -11.70 47.80 7.18
N ARG A 39 -10.45 48.08 6.79
CA ARG A 39 -10.02 49.30 6.11
C ARG A 39 -9.49 49.05 4.68
N GLY A 40 -9.27 47.79 4.29
CA GLY A 40 -8.79 47.38 2.97
C GLY A 40 -7.91 46.13 2.99
N ASP A 41 -7.34 45.76 1.84
CA ASP A 41 -6.45 44.61 1.73
C ASP A 41 -5.12 44.84 2.43
N VAL A 42 -4.52 43.75 2.89
CA VAL A 42 -3.22 43.73 3.54
C VAL A 42 -2.23 43.00 2.62
N GLY A 43 -1.00 43.46 2.57
CA GLY A 43 0.06 42.92 1.73
C GLY A 43 1.19 42.34 2.56
N LEU A 44 1.82 41.27 2.07
CA LEU A 44 3.01 40.68 2.67
C LEU A 44 4.17 40.79 1.68
N LEU A 45 5.30 41.25 2.19
CA LEU A 45 6.62 41.16 1.55
C LEU A 45 7.49 40.20 2.37
N TYR A 46 7.88 39.09 1.74
CA TYR A 46 8.90 38.17 2.25
C TYR A 46 10.25 38.53 1.68
N VAL A 47 11.29 38.46 2.51
CA VAL A 47 12.68 38.74 2.15
C VAL A 47 13.58 37.69 2.78
N GLN A 48 14.41 37.04 1.95
CA GLN A 48 15.49 36.18 2.42
C GLN A 48 16.82 36.91 2.24
N LEU A 49 17.53 37.11 3.34
CA LEU A 49 18.88 37.64 3.38
C LEU A 49 19.90 36.52 3.20
N ARG A 50 21.10 36.88 2.74
CA ARG A 50 22.22 35.95 2.62
C ARG A 50 22.71 35.54 4.01
N ASP A 51 23.00 34.26 4.19
CA ASP A 51 23.59 33.78 5.44
C ASP A 51 24.91 34.50 5.73
N GLY A 52 25.07 35.00 6.96
CA GLY A 52 26.25 35.76 7.35
C GLY A 52 26.29 37.22 6.88
N CYS A 53 25.14 37.81 6.51
CA CYS A 53 25.04 39.25 6.27
C CYS A 53 25.70 40.06 7.41
N GLY A 54 26.76 40.81 7.08
CA GLY A 54 27.50 41.61 8.05
C GLY A 54 26.65 42.72 8.69
N ALA A 55 27.12 43.28 9.80
CA ALA A 55 26.40 44.30 10.58
C ALA A 55 25.86 45.47 9.72
N SER A 56 26.61 45.88 8.70
CA SER A 56 26.22 46.94 7.75
C SER A 56 24.93 46.64 6.97
N ALA A 57 24.68 45.38 6.59
CA ALA A 57 23.46 44.99 5.89
C ALA A 57 22.23 45.03 6.82
N ILE A 58 22.44 44.66 8.09
CA ILE A 58 21.40 44.72 9.12
C ILE A 58 21.06 46.19 9.45
N GLU A 59 22.07 47.06 9.50
CA GLU A 59 21.87 48.50 9.70
C GLU A 59 21.14 49.15 8.52
N ALA A 60 21.54 48.85 7.29
CA ALA A 60 20.84 49.33 6.10
C ALA A 60 19.38 48.85 6.03
N LEU A 61 19.11 47.61 6.46
CA LEU A 61 17.75 47.09 6.58
C LEU A 61 16.94 47.80 7.66
N ARG A 62 17.52 48.07 8.83
CA ARG A 62 16.86 48.85 9.89
C ARG A 62 16.56 50.28 9.47
N GLN A 63 17.49 50.91 8.75
CA GLN A 63 17.29 52.23 8.20
C GLN A 63 16.14 52.22 7.18
N TRP A 64 16.17 51.30 6.22
CA TRP A 64 15.08 51.12 5.26
C TRP A 64 13.74 50.90 5.95
N GLU A 65 13.67 50.02 6.96
CA GLU A 65 12.46 49.75 7.75
C GLU A 65 11.90 51.03 8.40
N SER A 66 12.76 51.93 8.87
CA SER A 66 12.34 53.19 9.51
C SER A 66 11.75 54.21 8.53
N GLU A 67 12.07 54.08 7.23
CA GLU A 67 11.57 54.93 6.16
C GLU A 67 10.23 54.43 5.59
N GLN A 68 9.75 53.25 6.01
CA GLN A 68 8.52 52.65 5.50
C GLN A 68 7.27 53.09 6.28
N GLU A 69 6.66 54.21 5.91
CA GLU A 69 5.44 54.73 6.57
C GLU A 69 4.23 53.77 6.55
N ARG A 70 4.17 52.88 5.56
CA ARG A 70 3.05 51.94 5.34
C ARG A 70 3.28 50.55 5.94
N LEU A 71 4.48 50.30 6.48
CA LEU A 71 4.82 49.07 7.17
C LEU A 71 4.17 49.08 8.55
N PHE A 72 3.25 48.16 8.81
CA PHE A 72 2.56 48.11 10.10
C PHE A 72 2.96 46.93 10.98
N TRP A 73 3.58 45.91 10.40
CA TRP A 73 4.11 44.79 11.15
C TRP A 73 5.37 44.24 10.50
N LYS A 74 6.35 43.87 11.31
CA LYS A 74 7.56 43.19 10.86
C LYS A 74 7.87 42.01 11.77
N GLN A 75 8.27 40.91 11.17
CA GLN A 75 8.73 39.72 11.89
C GLN A 75 10.00 39.22 11.22
N ARG A 76 11.04 38.97 12.03
CA ARG A 76 12.31 38.42 11.54
C ARG A 76 12.56 37.04 12.16
N LEU A 77 13.06 36.12 11.34
CA LEU A 77 13.42 34.74 11.69
C LEU A 77 14.77 34.43 11.05
N ASP A 78 15.85 34.55 11.82
CA ASP A 78 17.23 34.37 11.34
C ASP A 78 17.54 35.19 10.07
N SER A 79 17.68 34.53 8.92
CA SER A 79 17.93 35.13 7.60
C SER A 79 16.65 35.58 6.87
N GLU A 80 15.47 35.40 7.45
CA GLU A 80 14.18 35.70 6.82
C GLU A 80 13.46 36.86 7.49
N ALA A 81 12.81 37.69 6.70
CA ALA A 81 12.00 38.81 7.18
C ALA A 81 10.65 38.87 6.46
N PHE A 82 9.61 39.15 7.24
CA PHE A 82 8.22 39.25 6.81
C PHE A 82 7.70 40.63 7.17
N TYR A 83 7.33 41.40 6.15
CA TYR A 83 6.90 42.79 6.28
C TYR A 83 5.45 42.91 5.80
N TRP A 84 4.56 43.34 6.68
CA TRP A 84 3.15 43.50 6.37
C TRP A 84 2.80 44.97 6.12
N TYR A 85 2.17 45.21 4.99
CA TYR A 85 1.79 46.52 4.48
C TYR A 85 0.28 46.66 4.36
N HIS A 86 -0.18 47.89 4.44
CA HIS A 86 -1.58 48.25 4.23
C HIS A 86 -1.63 49.50 3.34
N GLY A 87 -2.41 49.45 2.26
CA GLY A 87 -2.71 50.61 1.43
C GLY A 87 -3.76 51.50 2.09
N LYS A 88 -3.67 52.81 1.92
CA LYS A 88 -4.69 53.72 2.46
C LYS A 88 -6.06 53.45 1.82
N PRO A 89 -7.15 53.44 2.62
CA PRO A 89 -8.49 53.23 2.09
C PRO A 89 -8.79 54.27 0.99
N LYS A 90 -9.16 53.81 -0.21
CA LYS A 90 -9.54 54.64 -1.38
C LYS A 90 -8.45 55.54 -1.98
N GLU A 91 -7.22 55.54 -1.47
CA GLU A 91 -6.09 56.33 -2.00
C GLU A 91 -5.03 55.45 -2.68
N ASP A 92 -4.56 54.38 -2.01
CA ASP A 92 -3.44 53.55 -2.47
C ASP A 92 -3.85 52.07 -2.59
N LEU A 93 -3.60 51.44 -3.75
CA LEU A 93 -3.69 49.98 -3.87
C LEU A 93 -2.53 49.34 -3.09
N THR A 94 -2.83 48.40 -2.19
CA THR A 94 -1.82 47.70 -1.37
C THR A 94 -0.73 47.04 -2.23
N GLU A 95 -1.06 46.58 -3.42
CA GLU A 95 -0.11 46.07 -4.42
C GLU A 95 0.91 47.12 -4.87
N LYS A 96 0.49 48.38 -5.11
CA LYS A 96 1.39 49.48 -5.47
C LYS A 96 2.34 49.82 -4.33
N VAL A 97 1.85 49.77 -3.10
CA VAL A 97 2.67 49.99 -1.88
C VAL A 97 3.75 48.90 -1.76
N LEU A 98 3.39 47.62 -1.95
CA LEU A 98 4.36 46.52 -1.94
C LEU A 98 5.42 46.68 -3.04
N LYS A 99 5.01 47.09 -4.24
CA LYS A 99 5.95 47.31 -5.36
C LYS A 99 6.94 48.44 -5.07
N ALA A 100 6.47 49.55 -4.47
CA ALA A 100 7.33 50.64 -4.04
C ALA A 100 8.29 50.23 -2.91
N ALA A 101 7.82 49.41 -1.96
CA ALA A 101 8.64 48.84 -0.90
C ALA A 101 9.77 47.97 -1.48
N ILE A 102 9.47 47.08 -2.43
CA ILE A 102 10.49 46.29 -3.14
C ILE A 102 11.52 47.21 -3.82
N GLN A 103 11.07 48.21 -4.58
CA GLN A 103 11.96 49.10 -5.33
C GLN A 103 12.90 49.90 -4.41
N SER A 104 12.37 50.42 -3.30
CA SER A 104 13.18 51.15 -2.31
C SER A 104 14.16 50.27 -1.56
N MET A 105 13.82 49.00 -1.29
CA MET A 105 14.69 48.05 -0.60
C MET A 105 15.81 47.52 -1.52
N ALA A 106 15.51 47.38 -2.80
CA ALA A 106 16.42 46.86 -3.80
C ALA A 106 17.67 47.74 -4.00
N ALA A 107 17.60 49.05 -3.72
CA ALA A 107 18.73 49.96 -3.91
C ALA A 107 19.86 49.78 -2.86
N PRO A 108 19.59 49.83 -1.54
CA PRO A 108 20.63 49.68 -0.51
C PRO A 108 21.04 48.22 -0.22
N LEU A 109 20.15 47.26 -0.46
CA LEU A 109 20.33 45.87 0.02
C LEU A 109 20.51 44.84 -1.09
N LYS A 110 20.61 45.28 -2.36
CA LYS A 110 20.64 44.39 -3.53
C LYS A 110 21.54 43.18 -3.36
N LYS A 111 22.78 43.38 -2.90
CA LYS A 111 23.82 42.33 -2.78
C LYS A 111 23.58 41.34 -1.63
N ASN A 112 22.71 41.69 -0.68
CA ASN A 112 22.47 40.94 0.54
C ASN A 112 21.14 40.18 0.53
N ILE A 113 20.28 40.45 -0.46
CA ILE A 113 18.99 39.79 -0.63
C ILE A 113 19.16 38.61 -1.60
N VAL A 114 18.82 37.42 -1.12
CA VAL A 114 18.81 36.17 -1.87
C VAL A 114 17.47 36.00 -2.60
N ARG A 115 16.35 36.26 -1.93
CA ARG A 115 15.00 36.12 -2.50
C ARG A 115 14.03 37.15 -1.96
N MET A 116 13.02 37.47 -2.76
CA MET A 116 11.87 38.26 -2.32
C MET A 116 10.60 37.79 -3.01
N GLY A 117 9.51 37.77 -2.26
CA GLY A 117 8.20 37.48 -2.83
C GLY A 117 7.11 38.24 -2.11
N THR A 118 5.98 38.39 -2.78
CA THR A 118 4.85 39.15 -2.26
C THR A 118 3.55 38.41 -2.44
N ALA A 119 2.62 38.66 -1.51
CA ALA A 119 1.24 38.21 -1.64
C ALA A 119 0.29 39.23 -1.03
N LEU A 120 -0.97 39.17 -1.44
CA LEU A 120 -2.06 39.97 -0.90
C LEU A 120 -2.97 39.08 -0.06
N THR A 121 -3.50 39.63 1.03
CA THR A 121 -4.44 38.96 1.92
C THR A 121 -5.73 39.78 2.01
N ALA A 122 -6.83 39.16 1.61
CA ALA A 122 -8.17 39.73 1.64
C ALA A 122 -8.99 39.13 2.80
N PRO A 123 -10.02 39.84 3.32
CA PRO A 123 -10.91 39.29 4.33
C PRO A 123 -11.62 38.02 3.84
N SER A 124 -11.86 37.07 4.75
CA SER A 124 -12.54 35.82 4.41
C SER A 124 -14.03 36.06 4.12
N ILE A 125 -14.46 35.83 2.88
CA ILE A 125 -15.88 35.86 2.46
C ILE A 125 -16.51 34.44 2.57
N SER A 126 -15.67 33.39 2.65
CA SER A 126 -16.05 31.98 2.47
C SER A 126 -16.02 31.12 3.75
N GLY A 127 -16.16 31.72 4.94
CA GLY A 127 -16.21 30.97 6.20
C GLY A 127 -14.87 30.40 6.69
N ARG A 128 -13.76 30.67 6.00
CA ARG A 128 -12.40 30.28 6.44
C ARG A 128 -11.94 31.14 7.61
N SER A 129 -11.19 30.56 8.56
CA SER A 129 -10.62 31.31 9.68
C SER A 129 -9.61 32.35 9.18
N SER A 130 -9.54 33.50 9.85
CA SER A 130 -8.56 34.55 9.54
C SER A 130 -7.12 34.04 9.56
N GLN A 131 -6.83 33.07 10.42
CA GLN A 131 -5.51 32.44 10.51
C GLN A 131 -5.18 31.67 9.22
N ALA A 132 -6.14 30.94 8.66
CA ALA A 132 -5.96 30.20 7.41
C ALA A 132 -5.71 31.15 6.21
N MET A 133 -6.36 32.32 6.19
CA MET A 133 -6.11 33.34 5.16
C MET A 133 -4.71 33.93 5.28
N ILE A 134 -4.27 34.27 6.49
CA ILE A 134 -2.92 34.81 6.73
C ILE A 134 -1.86 33.76 6.39
N TYR A 135 -2.09 32.49 6.76
CA TYR A 135 -1.21 31.37 6.41
C TYR A 135 -1.06 31.19 4.91
N ARG A 136 -2.18 31.18 4.17
CA ARG A 136 -2.17 31.08 2.71
C ARG A 136 -1.38 32.22 2.07
N THR A 137 -1.53 33.45 2.56
CA THR A 137 -0.76 34.60 2.06
C THR A 137 0.73 34.44 2.31
N ILE A 138 1.14 33.89 3.46
CA ILE A 138 2.55 33.58 3.72
C ILE A 138 3.08 32.57 2.69
N LEU A 139 2.34 31.48 2.43
CA LEU A 139 2.71 30.49 1.43
C LEU A 139 2.80 31.08 0.01
N GLU A 140 1.84 31.93 -0.37
CA GLU A 140 1.83 32.60 -1.68
C GLU A 140 3.04 33.54 -1.84
N ALA A 141 3.43 34.28 -0.78
CA ALA A 141 4.61 35.14 -0.81
C ALA A 141 5.92 34.33 -0.90
N LEU A 142 6.02 33.21 -0.18
CA LEU A 142 7.18 32.31 -0.27
C LEU A 142 7.30 31.67 -1.65
N ASN A 143 6.19 31.21 -2.22
CA ASN A 143 6.17 30.62 -3.55
C ASN A 143 6.51 31.66 -4.63
N SER A 144 5.98 32.89 -4.51
CA SER A 144 6.37 34.03 -5.34
C SER A 144 7.89 34.28 -5.29
N ALA A 145 8.50 34.17 -4.10
CA ALA A 145 9.93 34.38 -3.91
C ALA A 145 10.82 33.31 -4.55
N TRP A 146 10.32 32.08 -4.62
CA TRP A 146 11.03 30.95 -5.24
C TRP A 146 10.96 30.97 -6.76
N ASN A 147 9.88 31.52 -7.32
CA ASN A 147 9.65 31.59 -8.76
C ASN A 147 10.23 32.88 -9.40
N ALA A 148 10.65 33.86 -8.60
CA ALA A 148 11.21 35.11 -9.08
C ALA A 148 12.75 35.04 -9.22
N GLU A 149 13.28 35.35 -10.40
CA GLU A 149 14.71 35.51 -10.63
C GLU A 149 15.21 36.81 -9.98
N TRP A 150 15.86 36.71 -8.82
CA TRP A 150 16.52 37.84 -8.16
C TRP A 150 18.04 37.68 -8.22
N ASN A 151 18.73 38.67 -8.82
CA ASN A 151 20.19 38.79 -8.93
C ASN A 151 20.98 37.75 -9.75
N GLY A 152 20.37 37.00 -10.67
CA GLY A 152 21.13 36.20 -11.66
C GLY A 152 22.01 35.08 -11.07
N GLU A 153 22.00 34.88 -9.75
CA GLU A 153 22.31 33.61 -9.13
C GLU A 153 21.09 32.73 -9.39
N ALA A 154 21.09 32.06 -10.56
CA ALA A 154 20.29 30.87 -10.74
C ALA A 154 20.46 30.06 -9.47
N ALA A 155 19.34 29.74 -8.81
CA ALA A 155 19.39 28.87 -7.67
C ALA A 155 20.29 27.70 -8.09
N ALA A 156 21.42 27.57 -7.41
CA ALA A 156 21.90 26.23 -7.12
C ALA A 156 20.66 25.59 -6.50
N ALA A 157 19.92 24.87 -7.35
CA ALA A 157 18.95 23.90 -6.95
C ALA A 157 19.81 22.97 -6.09
N ARG A 158 19.93 23.31 -4.80
CA ARG A 158 20.44 22.39 -3.81
C ARG A 158 19.62 21.16 -4.07
N ASP A 159 20.31 20.08 -4.39
CA ASP A 159 19.78 18.81 -4.81
C ASP A 159 18.66 18.34 -3.87
N VAL A 160 17.44 18.84 -4.07
CA VAL A 160 16.20 18.17 -3.66
C VAL A 160 15.98 16.97 -4.60
N ALA A 161 16.85 16.81 -5.61
CA ALA A 161 16.99 15.64 -6.47
C ALA A 161 17.74 14.46 -5.83
N ALA A 162 18.18 14.55 -4.57
CA ALA A 162 18.61 13.37 -3.80
C ALA A 162 17.44 12.74 -3.03
N VAL A 163 16.23 12.77 -3.58
CA VAL A 163 15.23 11.73 -3.25
C VAL A 163 15.75 10.49 -3.97
N VAL A 164 16.26 9.53 -3.21
CA VAL A 164 16.63 8.22 -3.74
C VAL A 164 15.38 7.67 -4.46
N GLN A 165 15.36 7.77 -5.79
CA GLN A 165 14.48 7.00 -6.65
C GLN A 165 14.94 5.54 -6.55
N ILE A 166 14.51 4.86 -5.48
CA ILE A 166 14.46 3.40 -5.50
C ILE A 166 13.24 3.05 -6.35
N GLY A 167 13.47 2.47 -7.52
CA GLY A 167 12.43 1.85 -8.34
C GLY A 167 12.04 2.65 -9.58
N SER A 168 12.76 2.39 -10.66
CA SER A 168 12.38 2.73 -12.04
C SER A 168 11.03 2.14 -12.42
N GLU A 169 10.23 2.97 -13.09
CA GLU A 169 9.19 2.61 -14.05
C GLU A 169 8.02 1.76 -13.54
N ALA A 170 6.81 2.26 -13.77
CA ALA A 170 5.56 1.52 -13.66
C ALA A 170 5.62 0.31 -14.59
N LYS A 171 6.16 -0.81 -14.10
CA LYS A 171 6.10 -2.08 -14.80
C LYS A 171 4.66 -2.56 -14.78
N GLU A 172 4.18 -2.86 -15.98
CA GLU A 172 2.94 -3.59 -16.23
C GLU A 172 2.75 -4.68 -15.18
N ARG A 173 1.56 -4.69 -14.57
CA ARG A 173 1.19 -5.62 -13.51
C ARG A 173 1.26 -7.03 -14.08
N VAL A 174 2.29 -7.78 -13.70
CA VAL A 174 2.52 -9.16 -14.11
C VAL A 174 1.72 -10.08 -13.19
N TYR A 175 0.80 -10.82 -13.79
CA TYR A 175 0.06 -11.94 -13.20
C TYR A 175 1.03 -13.10 -12.96
N SER A 176 1.03 -13.72 -11.78
CA SER A 176 1.74 -14.99 -11.57
C SER A 176 0.81 -16.18 -11.78
N ASN A 177 1.14 -17.01 -12.77
CA ASN A 177 0.46 -18.26 -13.15
C ASN A 177 0.77 -19.46 -12.23
N ASP A 178 1.42 -19.25 -11.08
CA ASP A 178 2.24 -20.29 -10.42
C ASP A 178 1.74 -20.76 -9.04
N GLY A 179 0.52 -20.41 -8.61
CA GLY A 179 0.00 -20.89 -7.32
C GLY A 179 0.73 -20.36 -6.08
N GLN A 180 1.58 -19.34 -6.23
CA GLN A 180 2.29 -18.71 -5.13
C GLN A 180 1.39 -17.72 -4.37
N LEU A 181 1.55 -17.69 -3.04
CA LEU A 181 1.01 -16.61 -2.20
C LEU A 181 1.53 -15.27 -2.74
N TYR A 182 0.62 -14.36 -3.12
CA TYR A 182 1.00 -13.01 -3.54
C TYR A 182 1.70 -12.30 -2.38
N ALA A 183 2.97 -12.01 -2.55
CA ALA A 183 3.79 -11.32 -1.55
C ALA A 183 3.61 -9.80 -1.66
N ILE A 184 3.56 -9.12 -0.52
CA ILE A 184 3.32 -7.67 -0.46
C ILE A 184 4.39 -6.84 -1.17
N GLY A 185 5.61 -7.36 -1.30
CA GLY A 185 6.71 -6.75 -2.04
C GLY A 185 6.37 -6.43 -3.50
N GLN A 186 5.45 -7.18 -4.12
CA GLN A 186 4.98 -6.90 -5.48
C GLN A 186 4.13 -5.63 -5.59
N LEU A 187 3.57 -5.17 -4.47
CA LEU A 187 2.80 -3.94 -4.37
C LEU A 187 3.64 -2.75 -3.88
N ALA A 188 4.94 -2.93 -3.65
CA ALA A 188 5.82 -1.86 -3.21
C ALA A 188 5.94 -0.80 -4.30
N ALA A 189 5.39 0.39 -4.02
CA ALA A 189 5.52 1.55 -4.87
C ALA A 189 6.51 2.56 -4.26
N PRO A 190 7.22 3.33 -5.09
CA PRO A 190 8.04 4.44 -4.60
C PRO A 190 7.19 5.41 -3.77
N PHE A 191 7.72 5.82 -2.62
CA PHE A 191 7.04 6.73 -1.71
C PHE A 191 8.03 7.78 -1.18
N PRO A 192 7.62 9.05 -0.99
CA PRO A 192 8.54 10.09 -0.55
C PRO A 192 9.23 9.74 0.77
N CYS A 193 10.54 9.98 0.85
CA CYS A 193 11.36 9.58 1.98
C CYS A 193 12.22 10.76 2.47
N PHE A 194 12.32 10.94 3.79
CA PHE A 194 13.16 11.95 4.44
C PHE A 194 13.93 11.36 5.62
N SER A 195 15.07 11.98 5.98
CA SER A 195 15.74 11.66 7.24
C SER A 195 14.94 12.16 8.45
N SER A 196 15.07 11.50 9.59
CA SER A 196 14.47 11.91 10.87
C SER A 196 14.83 13.35 11.27
N LYS A 197 16.02 13.81 10.84
CA LYS A 197 16.56 15.14 11.10
C LYS A 197 16.11 16.21 10.10
N ALA A 198 15.39 15.84 9.04
CA ALA A 198 14.83 16.79 8.09
C ALA A 198 13.90 17.77 8.81
N ARG A 199 13.79 19.00 8.31
CA ARG A 199 12.91 20.00 8.93
C ARG A 199 11.46 19.75 8.53
N VAL A 200 10.54 20.03 9.46
CA VAL A 200 9.10 19.96 9.19
C VAL A 200 8.71 20.82 7.99
N SER A 201 9.33 22.00 7.84
CA SER A 201 9.12 22.90 6.69
C SER A 201 9.48 22.28 5.33
N GLU A 202 10.51 21.43 5.27
CA GLU A 202 10.92 20.75 4.04
C GLU A 202 9.86 19.74 3.59
N VAL A 203 9.34 18.95 4.53
CA VAL A 203 8.27 17.98 4.25
C VAL A 203 6.96 18.70 3.90
N ALA A 204 6.63 19.79 4.60
CA ALA A 204 5.45 20.61 4.31
C ALA A 204 5.50 21.20 2.89
N TYR A 205 6.65 21.75 2.49
CA TYR A 205 6.85 22.30 1.15
C TYR A 205 6.65 21.24 0.07
N MET A 206 7.16 20.02 0.30
CA MET A 206 6.96 18.91 -0.62
C MET A 206 5.46 18.57 -0.77
N PHE A 207 4.73 18.47 0.33
CA PHE A 207 3.28 18.20 0.30
C PHE A 207 2.49 19.30 -0.41
N ASP A 208 2.89 20.56 -0.29
CA ASP A 208 2.24 21.68 -0.98
C ASP A 208 2.60 21.75 -2.47
N SER A 209 3.83 21.38 -2.83
CA SER A 209 4.30 21.36 -4.22
C SER A 209 3.66 20.24 -5.07
N ASN A 210 3.18 19.16 -4.44
CA ASN A 210 2.57 18.03 -5.14
C ASN A 210 1.28 17.56 -4.45
N SER A 211 0.14 17.89 -5.06
CA SER A 211 -1.18 17.54 -4.52
C SER A 211 -1.46 16.04 -4.45
N LYS A 212 -0.72 15.20 -5.20
CA LYS A 212 -0.91 13.74 -5.22
C LYS A 212 -0.23 13.04 -4.04
N ILE A 213 0.70 13.71 -3.36
CA ILE A 213 1.42 13.11 -2.24
C ILE A 213 0.57 13.20 -0.98
N GLN A 214 0.37 12.06 -0.32
CA GLN A 214 -0.47 11.93 0.87
C GLN A 214 0.33 11.74 2.17
N GLY A 215 1.63 11.45 2.07
CA GLY A 215 2.50 11.28 3.22
C GLY A 215 3.96 11.14 2.82
N ALA A 216 4.82 10.98 3.83
CA ALA A 216 6.25 10.77 3.69
C ALA A 216 6.72 9.72 4.71
N ILE A 217 7.55 8.78 4.26
CA ILE A 217 8.25 7.83 5.13
C ILE A 217 9.48 8.53 5.69
N ILE A 218 9.74 8.32 6.97
CA ILE A 218 10.94 8.80 7.63
C ILE A 218 11.88 7.62 7.77
N ALA A 219 13.08 7.73 7.21
CA ALA A 219 14.06 6.66 7.23
C ALA A 219 15.47 7.21 7.44
N ASP A 220 16.26 6.52 8.25
CA ASP A 220 17.67 6.80 8.45
C ASP A 220 18.50 5.57 8.05
N ALA A 221 19.57 5.80 7.29
CA ALA A 221 20.42 4.74 6.74
C ALA A 221 19.63 3.62 6.02
N GLY A 222 18.57 3.99 5.31
CA GLY A 222 17.72 3.07 4.54
C GLY A 222 16.65 2.33 5.37
N ARG A 223 16.64 2.48 6.70
CA ARG A 223 15.67 1.83 7.59
C ARG A 223 14.53 2.77 7.94
N PRO A 224 13.25 2.36 7.77
CA PRO A 224 12.12 3.19 8.15
C PRO A 224 12.04 3.31 9.67
N VAL A 225 11.95 4.55 10.16
CA VAL A 225 11.85 4.90 11.59
C VAL A 225 10.56 5.65 11.93
N GLY A 226 9.78 6.08 10.93
CA GLY A 226 8.49 6.70 11.16
C GLY A 226 7.71 7.02 9.89
N LEU A 227 6.50 7.55 10.07
CA LEU A 227 5.61 7.98 8.98
C LEU A 227 4.99 9.33 9.30
N LEU A 228 4.95 10.24 8.33
CA LEU A 228 4.24 11.51 8.47
C LEU A 228 3.20 11.66 7.35
N MET A 229 1.93 11.65 7.72
CA MET A 229 0.83 11.88 6.77
C MET A 229 0.55 13.37 6.61
N LYS A 230 0.19 13.78 5.39
CA LYS A 230 -0.10 15.17 5.03
C LYS A 230 -1.21 15.77 5.88
N GLU A 231 -2.28 15.02 6.10
CA GLU A 231 -3.41 15.46 6.93
C GLU A 231 -3.00 15.68 8.39
N LYS A 232 -2.26 14.74 8.99
CA LYS A 232 -1.73 14.84 10.36
C LYS A 232 -0.82 16.08 10.49
N LEU A 233 0.06 16.31 9.52
CA LEU A 233 0.92 17.50 9.50
C LEU A 233 0.10 18.80 9.44
N HIS A 234 -0.85 18.89 8.51
CA HIS A 234 -1.67 20.09 8.34
C HIS A 234 -2.53 20.38 9.57
N GLN A 235 -3.11 19.34 10.19
CA GLN A 235 -3.89 19.46 11.42
C GLN A 235 -3.01 19.98 12.57
N LEU A 236 -1.80 19.46 12.70
CA LEU A 236 -0.85 19.87 13.73
C LEU A 236 -0.36 21.31 13.52
N LEU A 237 -0.06 21.71 12.29
CA LEU A 237 0.35 23.08 11.95
C LEU A 237 -0.79 24.10 12.06
N ALA A 238 -2.03 23.68 11.79
CA ALA A 238 -3.22 24.52 11.92
C ALA A 238 -3.61 24.84 13.37
N GLY A 239 -3.06 24.09 14.35
CA GLY A 239 -3.25 24.37 15.77
C GLY A 239 -2.79 25.77 16.17
N GLN A 240 -3.35 26.31 17.26
CA GLN A 240 -3.10 27.69 17.73
C GLN A 240 -1.60 28.03 17.93
N PHE A 241 -0.74 27.02 18.13
CA PHE A 241 0.71 27.15 18.28
C PHE A 241 1.49 26.16 17.39
N GLY A 242 0.88 25.55 16.38
CA GLY A 242 1.51 24.50 15.56
C GLY A 242 2.77 24.98 14.83
N LEU A 243 2.60 25.99 13.97
CA LEU A 243 3.71 26.58 13.21
C LEU A 243 4.89 27.05 14.08
N PRO A 244 4.69 27.86 15.13
CA PRO A 244 5.79 28.33 15.98
C PRO A 244 6.55 27.20 16.68
N LEU A 245 5.86 26.11 17.03
CA LEU A 245 6.43 25.02 17.80
C LEU A 245 7.22 24.04 16.92
N TYR A 246 6.72 23.77 15.70
CA TYR A 246 7.17 22.63 14.91
C TYR A 246 7.86 23.00 13.59
N TRP A 247 7.60 24.17 12.99
CA TRP A 247 8.02 24.49 11.61
C TRP A 247 9.52 24.31 11.33
N ASN A 248 10.38 24.74 12.26
CA ASN A 248 11.84 24.62 12.16
C ASN A 248 12.42 23.46 12.98
N ARG A 249 11.57 22.57 13.50
CA ARG A 249 12.01 21.38 14.24
C ARG A 249 12.25 20.21 13.30
N ALA A 250 12.97 19.22 13.80
CA ALA A 250 13.16 17.94 13.12
C ALA A 250 11.83 17.17 13.06
N VAL A 251 11.62 16.46 11.94
CA VAL A 251 10.39 15.69 11.69
C VAL A 251 10.20 14.56 12.70
N GLU A 252 11.28 14.02 13.29
CA GLU A 252 11.21 13.05 14.39
C GLU A 252 10.32 13.48 15.56
N LYS A 253 10.08 14.80 15.75
CA LYS A 253 9.27 15.32 16.86
C LYS A 253 7.76 15.24 16.61
N ILE A 254 7.34 14.96 15.38
CA ILE A 254 5.92 15.00 14.99
C ILE A 254 5.49 13.79 14.15
N MET A 255 6.43 12.93 13.74
CA MET A 255 6.13 11.72 12.99
C MET A 255 5.39 10.69 13.85
N ASP A 256 4.68 9.79 13.18
CA ASP A 256 4.19 8.56 13.77
C ASP A 256 5.37 7.60 13.94
N GLU A 257 5.70 7.25 15.19
CA GLU A 257 6.80 6.33 15.54
C GLU A 257 6.39 4.86 15.46
N GLN A 258 5.10 4.57 15.26
CA GLN A 258 4.58 3.19 15.18
C GLN A 258 3.82 2.95 13.87
N PRO A 259 4.42 3.20 12.69
CA PRO A 259 3.79 2.84 11.43
C PRO A 259 3.75 1.32 11.25
N LEU A 260 2.80 0.84 10.45
CA LEU A 260 2.77 -0.56 10.06
C LEU A 260 3.90 -0.83 9.05
N ILE A 261 4.93 -1.55 9.49
CA ILE A 261 6.07 -2.00 8.68
C ILE A 261 5.95 -3.52 8.51
N VAL A 262 6.08 -4.00 7.28
CA VAL A 262 6.00 -5.43 6.94
C VAL A 262 7.19 -5.87 6.09
N ASP A 263 7.52 -7.16 6.16
CA ASP A 263 8.50 -7.77 5.27
C ASP A 263 7.88 -8.02 3.88
N ALA A 264 8.68 -7.84 2.84
CA ALA A 264 8.28 -7.95 1.43
C ALA A 264 7.75 -9.33 1.07
N ASP A 265 8.17 -10.39 1.76
CA ASP A 265 7.70 -11.76 1.52
C ASP A 265 6.37 -12.06 2.22
N MET A 266 5.87 -11.16 3.06
CA MET A 266 4.62 -11.36 3.78
C MET A 266 3.43 -11.43 2.79
N PRO A 267 2.54 -12.44 2.91
CA PRO A 267 1.38 -12.55 2.04
C PRO A 267 0.44 -11.34 2.13
N VAL A 268 -0.06 -10.87 0.98
CA VAL A 268 -0.97 -9.72 0.86
C VAL A 268 -2.21 -9.88 1.74
N GLU A 269 -2.73 -11.10 1.91
CA GLU A 269 -3.89 -11.38 2.77
C GLU A 269 -3.59 -11.11 4.26
N GLN A 270 -2.42 -11.55 4.75
CA GLN A 270 -2.00 -11.29 6.13
C GLN A 270 -1.78 -9.79 6.36
N VAL A 271 -1.11 -9.12 5.41
CA VAL A 271 -0.93 -7.67 5.47
C VAL A 271 -2.26 -6.93 5.45
N SER A 272 -3.24 -7.38 4.67
CA SER A 272 -4.57 -6.78 4.67
C SER A 272 -5.27 -6.92 6.01
N GLN A 273 -5.15 -8.07 6.69
CA GLN A 273 -5.73 -8.26 8.02
C GLN A 273 -5.08 -7.32 9.04
N LEU A 274 -3.75 -7.22 9.04
CA LEU A 274 -3.01 -6.28 9.89
C LEU A 274 -3.42 -4.83 9.61
N ALA A 275 -3.56 -4.46 8.34
CA ALA A 275 -3.97 -3.12 7.94
C ALA A 275 -5.41 -2.79 8.37
N MET A 276 -6.34 -3.76 8.31
CA MET A 276 -7.74 -3.60 8.74
C MET A 276 -7.92 -3.62 10.26
N ALA A 277 -6.97 -4.21 11.01
CA ALA A 277 -7.00 -4.22 12.47
C ALA A 277 -6.58 -2.88 13.10
N ARG A 278 -6.09 -1.93 12.30
CA ARG A 278 -5.68 -0.59 12.77
C ARG A 278 -6.89 0.27 13.12
N ASP A 279 -6.67 1.27 13.96
CA ASP A 279 -7.68 2.29 14.25
C ASP A 279 -8.11 3.03 12.98
N PHE A 280 -9.38 3.45 12.93
CA PHE A 280 -9.94 4.17 11.78
C PHE A 280 -9.13 5.40 11.33
N SER A 281 -8.49 6.09 12.29
CA SER A 281 -7.65 7.26 12.02
C SER A 281 -6.32 6.94 11.32
N GLN A 282 -5.93 5.67 11.31
CA GLN A 282 -4.70 5.14 10.72
C GLN A 282 -4.96 4.29 9.46
N LEU A 283 -6.22 4.05 9.09
CA LEU A 283 -6.56 3.28 7.88
C LEU A 283 -6.15 3.99 6.58
N TYR A 284 -5.91 5.30 6.61
CA TYR A 284 -5.39 6.03 5.46
C TYR A 284 -3.86 6.04 5.39
N ASP A 285 -3.19 5.58 6.45
CA ASP A 285 -1.74 5.48 6.48
C ASP A 285 -1.29 4.37 5.52
N VAL A 286 -0.18 4.63 4.83
CA VAL A 286 0.45 3.60 3.98
C VAL A 286 1.06 2.49 4.83
N VAL A 287 1.17 1.31 4.24
CA VAL A 287 1.93 0.18 4.77
C VAL A 287 3.34 0.27 4.23
N ILE A 288 4.33 0.36 5.12
CA ILE A 288 5.74 0.43 4.75
C ILE A 288 6.26 -0.99 4.49
N ILE A 289 6.95 -1.18 3.38
CA ILE A 289 7.44 -2.50 2.96
C ILE A 289 8.96 -2.49 3.00
N THR A 290 9.51 -3.50 3.68
CA THR A 290 10.95 -3.69 3.85
C THR A 290 11.40 -5.04 3.33
N LYS A 291 12.67 -5.14 2.90
CA LYS A 291 13.35 -6.41 2.64
C LYS A 291 14.67 -6.38 3.38
N GLU A 292 14.93 -7.37 4.23
CA GLU A 292 16.14 -7.37 5.08
C GLU A 292 16.28 -6.07 5.90
N GLU A 293 15.16 -5.60 6.49
CA GLU A 293 15.04 -4.32 7.23
C GLU A 293 15.26 -3.04 6.41
N GLN A 294 15.57 -3.13 5.11
CA GLN A 294 15.76 -1.98 4.24
C GLN A 294 14.44 -1.58 3.57
N LEU A 295 14.17 -0.28 3.51
CA LEU A 295 13.00 0.27 2.84
C LEU A 295 13.07 -0.03 1.33
N ILE A 296 12.04 -0.70 0.81
CA ILE A 296 11.90 -0.92 -0.64
C ILE A 296 10.72 -0.13 -1.23
N GLY A 297 9.77 0.32 -0.40
CA GLY A 297 8.64 1.13 -0.83
C GLY A 297 7.49 1.11 0.17
N ALA A 298 6.31 1.49 -0.30
CA ALA A 298 5.08 1.37 0.47
C ALA A 298 3.88 1.02 -0.41
N ALA A 299 2.85 0.46 0.22
CA ALA A 299 1.57 0.18 -0.42
C ALA A 299 0.44 0.90 0.31
N THR A 300 -0.53 1.39 -0.45
CA THR A 300 -1.78 1.89 0.12
C THR A 300 -2.69 0.74 0.49
N ILE A 301 -3.59 0.93 1.45
CA ILE A 301 -4.67 -0.03 1.70
C ILE A 301 -5.49 -0.28 0.44
N ARG A 302 -5.77 0.78 -0.34
CA ARG A 302 -6.49 0.65 -1.62
C ARG A 302 -5.82 -0.36 -2.57
N SER A 303 -4.51 -0.26 -2.79
CA SER A 303 -3.78 -1.19 -3.67
C SER A 303 -3.79 -2.63 -3.13
N ILE A 304 -3.73 -2.79 -1.80
CA ILE A 304 -3.83 -4.10 -1.15
C ILE A 304 -5.23 -4.72 -1.38
N LEU A 305 -6.30 -3.94 -1.16
CA LEU A 305 -7.68 -4.40 -1.37
C LEU A 305 -7.99 -4.68 -2.85
N GLU A 306 -7.50 -3.85 -3.77
CA GLU A 306 -7.61 -4.07 -5.23
C GLU A 306 -6.92 -5.39 -5.62
N CYS A 307 -5.72 -5.66 -5.09
CA CYS A 307 -5.01 -6.92 -5.30
C CYS A 307 -5.80 -8.11 -4.76
N MET A 308 -6.29 -8.06 -3.52
CA MET A 308 -7.12 -9.14 -2.96
C MET A 308 -8.40 -9.40 -3.77
N THR A 309 -9.05 -8.33 -4.25
CA THR A 309 -10.27 -8.45 -5.05
C THR A 309 -9.97 -9.10 -6.39
N ALA A 310 -8.86 -8.73 -7.03
CA ALA A 310 -8.40 -9.36 -8.26
C ALA A 310 -8.09 -10.85 -8.03
N MET A 311 -7.36 -11.18 -6.96
CA MET A 311 -7.08 -12.58 -6.58
C MET A 311 -8.35 -13.40 -6.36
N ARG A 312 -9.35 -12.85 -5.66
CA ARG A 312 -10.63 -13.53 -5.42
C ARG A 312 -11.45 -13.70 -6.69
N THR A 313 -11.45 -12.70 -7.57
CA THR A 313 -12.15 -12.77 -8.85
C THR A 313 -11.52 -13.84 -9.74
N GLU A 314 -10.20 -13.93 -9.75
CA GLU A 314 -9.49 -14.95 -10.51
C GLU A 314 -9.71 -16.36 -9.95
N ALA A 315 -9.67 -16.52 -8.63
CA ALA A 315 -10.03 -17.78 -7.97
C ALA A 315 -11.48 -18.20 -8.29
N ALA A 316 -12.43 -17.26 -8.37
CA ALA A 316 -13.81 -17.55 -8.72
C ALA A 316 -13.98 -17.90 -10.21
N ARG A 317 -13.21 -17.28 -11.11
CA ARG A 317 -13.21 -17.61 -12.56
C ARG A 317 -12.66 -19.00 -12.84
N THR A 318 -11.68 -19.42 -12.05
CA THR A 318 -10.99 -20.69 -12.21
C THR A 318 -11.66 -21.84 -11.46
N ALA A 319 -12.67 -21.57 -10.63
CA ALA A 319 -13.47 -22.59 -9.97
C ALA A 319 -14.49 -23.23 -10.93
N ASN A 320 -14.79 -24.51 -10.70
CA ASN A 320 -15.83 -25.20 -11.43
C ASN A 320 -17.22 -24.69 -11.00
N PRO A 321 -18.06 -24.19 -11.93
CA PRO A 321 -19.31 -23.50 -11.60
C PRO A 321 -20.37 -24.42 -10.98
N LEU A 322 -20.28 -25.73 -11.19
CA LEU A 322 -21.26 -26.70 -10.68
C LEU A 322 -21.01 -27.07 -9.21
N THR A 323 -19.74 -27.08 -8.80
CA THR A 323 -19.32 -27.63 -7.48
C THR A 323 -18.65 -26.60 -6.57
N GLY A 324 -18.23 -25.46 -7.12
CA GLY A 324 -17.45 -24.43 -6.44
C GLY A 324 -16.02 -24.85 -6.10
N LEU A 325 -15.58 -26.05 -6.52
CA LEU A 325 -14.23 -26.54 -6.29
C LEU A 325 -13.23 -25.88 -7.26
N PRO A 326 -11.96 -25.71 -6.87
CA PRO A 326 -10.89 -25.29 -7.79
C PRO A 326 -10.91 -26.08 -9.11
N GLY A 327 -10.82 -25.39 -10.25
CA GLY A 327 -10.71 -26.00 -11.57
C GLY A 327 -9.26 -26.21 -12.01
N ASN A 328 -9.05 -26.35 -13.32
CA ASN A 328 -7.78 -26.80 -13.90
C ASN A 328 -6.55 -25.96 -13.49
N GLU A 329 -6.68 -24.64 -13.39
CA GLU A 329 -5.56 -23.77 -13.01
C GLU A 329 -5.16 -23.95 -11.54
N GLY A 330 -6.15 -24.06 -10.64
CA GLY A 330 -5.91 -24.36 -9.23
C GLY A 330 -5.29 -25.74 -9.02
N ILE A 331 -5.72 -26.73 -9.81
CA ILE A 331 -5.16 -28.09 -9.81
C ILE A 331 -3.68 -28.07 -10.23
N GLN A 332 -3.36 -27.39 -11.33
CA GLN A 332 -1.97 -27.28 -11.81
C GLN A 332 -1.07 -26.59 -10.79
N SER A 333 -1.56 -25.49 -10.20
CA SER A 333 -0.88 -24.75 -9.14
C SER A 333 -0.55 -25.64 -7.94
N GLU A 334 -1.52 -26.42 -7.46
CA GLU A 334 -1.31 -27.33 -6.33
C GLU A 334 -0.29 -28.43 -6.65
N LEU A 335 -0.41 -29.07 -7.81
CA LEU A 335 0.52 -30.13 -8.22
C LEU A 335 1.96 -29.58 -8.31
N GLN A 336 2.14 -28.41 -8.92
CA GLN A 336 3.45 -27.76 -8.98
C GLN A 336 4.00 -27.44 -7.58
N ARG A 337 3.15 -26.92 -6.67
CA ARG A 337 3.54 -26.63 -5.29
C ARG A 337 4.10 -27.88 -4.60
N ARG A 338 3.41 -29.01 -4.71
CA ARG A 338 3.83 -30.29 -4.10
C ARG A 338 5.12 -30.85 -4.72
N ILE A 339 5.24 -30.78 -6.05
CA ILE A 339 6.46 -31.20 -6.76
C ILE A 339 7.66 -30.36 -6.30
N ARG A 340 7.52 -29.03 -6.19
CA ARG A 340 8.59 -28.13 -5.75
C ARG A 340 8.98 -28.34 -4.29
N ALA A 341 8.03 -28.70 -3.43
CA ALA A 341 8.29 -28.96 -2.02
C ALA A 341 9.16 -30.22 -1.78
N LYS A 342 9.24 -31.13 -2.76
CA LYS A 342 9.97 -32.41 -2.67
C LYS A 342 9.55 -33.31 -1.50
N GLU A 343 8.37 -33.09 -0.95
CA GLU A 343 7.78 -33.91 0.11
C GLU A 343 7.02 -35.10 -0.48
N ALA A 344 6.85 -36.17 0.30
CA ALA A 344 5.99 -37.27 -0.10
C ALA A 344 4.50 -36.85 -0.09
N PHE A 345 3.76 -37.17 -1.14
CA PHE A 345 2.33 -36.85 -1.27
C PHE A 345 1.58 -37.91 -2.07
N ALA A 346 0.25 -37.86 -2.03
CA ALA A 346 -0.61 -38.71 -2.82
C ALA A 346 -1.53 -37.88 -3.71
N VAL A 347 -1.79 -38.40 -4.92
CA VAL A 347 -2.75 -37.85 -5.87
C VAL A 347 -3.84 -38.89 -6.09
N ILE A 348 -5.10 -38.51 -5.87
CA ILE A 348 -6.27 -39.36 -6.09
C ILE A 348 -7.08 -38.74 -7.21
N TYR A 349 -7.24 -39.44 -8.33
CA TYR A 349 -8.24 -39.08 -9.34
C TYR A 349 -9.50 -39.89 -9.10
N ALA A 350 -10.65 -39.23 -9.17
CA ALA A 350 -11.97 -39.83 -9.01
C ALA A 350 -12.81 -39.60 -10.25
N ASP A 351 -13.50 -40.63 -10.73
CA ASP A 351 -14.37 -40.60 -11.90
C ASP A 351 -15.59 -41.52 -11.71
N LEU A 352 -16.72 -41.14 -12.29
CA LEU A 352 -17.96 -41.91 -12.23
C LEU A 352 -18.09 -42.83 -13.45
N ASP A 353 -18.09 -44.13 -13.20
CA ASP A 353 -18.35 -45.12 -14.23
C ASP A 353 -19.83 -45.11 -14.63
N TYR A 354 -20.10 -45.22 -15.93
CA TYR A 354 -21.45 -45.20 -16.50
C TYR A 354 -22.24 -43.91 -16.24
N PHE A 355 -21.55 -42.79 -15.94
CA PHE A 355 -22.21 -41.49 -15.76
C PHE A 355 -22.99 -41.02 -16.98
N LYS A 356 -22.51 -41.31 -18.20
CA LYS A 356 -23.25 -41.02 -19.43
C LYS A 356 -24.60 -41.74 -19.47
N TRP A 357 -24.62 -43.05 -19.16
CA TRP A 357 -25.86 -43.82 -19.08
C TRP A 357 -26.83 -43.22 -18.06
N PHE A 358 -26.31 -42.76 -16.91
CA PHE A 358 -27.12 -42.09 -15.91
C PHE A 358 -27.75 -40.81 -16.45
N ASN A 359 -26.99 -39.96 -17.14
CA ASN A 359 -27.52 -38.74 -17.78
C ASN A 359 -28.57 -39.05 -18.86
N ASP A 360 -28.32 -40.08 -19.67
CA ASP A 360 -29.22 -40.47 -20.76
C ASP A 360 -30.56 -41.00 -20.20
N TYR A 361 -30.55 -41.63 -19.02
CA TYR A 361 -31.76 -42.21 -18.40
C TYR A 361 -32.48 -41.27 -17.43
N PHE A 362 -31.76 -40.59 -16.55
CA PHE A 362 -32.31 -39.75 -15.47
C PHE A 362 -32.29 -38.25 -15.78
N GLY A 363 -31.62 -37.84 -16.85
CA GLY A 363 -31.51 -36.45 -17.28
C GLY A 363 -30.33 -35.69 -16.67
N PHE A 364 -29.89 -34.64 -17.37
CA PHE A 364 -28.71 -33.85 -16.99
C PHE A 364 -28.85 -33.14 -15.65
N SER A 365 -30.06 -32.73 -15.24
CA SER A 365 -30.26 -32.07 -13.94
C SER A 365 -29.94 -33.02 -12.78
N GLN A 366 -30.37 -34.28 -12.88
CA GLN A 366 -30.07 -35.33 -11.91
C GLN A 366 -28.58 -35.71 -11.99
N GLY A 367 -28.00 -35.68 -13.19
CA GLY A 367 -26.56 -35.82 -13.39
C GLY A 367 -25.74 -34.78 -12.63
N ASP A 368 -26.14 -33.52 -12.73
CA ASP A 368 -25.53 -32.40 -12.00
C ASP A 368 -25.65 -32.59 -10.49
N ASP A 369 -26.80 -33.07 -9.99
CA ASP A 369 -26.99 -33.40 -8.57
C ASP A 369 -26.06 -34.54 -8.13
N LEU A 370 -25.86 -35.54 -8.98
CA LEU A 370 -24.93 -36.65 -8.71
C LEU A 370 -23.46 -36.17 -8.67
N ILE A 371 -23.07 -35.25 -9.56
CA ILE A 371 -21.74 -34.61 -9.52
C ILE A 371 -21.57 -33.80 -8.21
N ARG A 372 -22.57 -33.02 -7.81
CA ARG A 372 -22.55 -32.27 -6.53
C ARG A 372 -22.45 -33.21 -5.33
N TYR A 373 -23.15 -34.35 -5.39
CA TYR A 373 -23.06 -35.38 -4.36
C TYR A 373 -21.65 -35.95 -4.25
N LEU A 374 -21.02 -36.35 -5.36
CA LEU A 374 -19.62 -36.80 -5.34
C LEU A 374 -18.71 -35.71 -4.75
N ALA A 375 -18.83 -34.46 -5.19
CA ALA A 375 -18.05 -33.35 -4.66
C ALA A 375 -18.20 -33.20 -3.12
N ASN A 376 -19.41 -33.38 -2.59
CA ASN A 376 -19.67 -33.34 -1.15
C ASN A 376 -19.08 -34.56 -0.42
N VAL A 377 -19.19 -35.77 -0.99
CA VAL A 377 -18.55 -36.98 -0.45
C VAL A 377 -17.05 -36.76 -0.31
N LEU A 378 -16.39 -36.26 -1.36
CA LEU A 378 -14.95 -35.99 -1.35
C LEU A 378 -14.59 -34.95 -0.28
N ARG A 379 -15.35 -33.84 -0.22
CA ARG A 379 -15.12 -32.74 0.73
C ARG A 379 -15.25 -33.18 2.19
N GLU A 380 -16.31 -33.92 2.51
CA GLU A 380 -16.57 -34.37 3.88
C GLU A 380 -15.53 -35.40 4.34
N GLU A 381 -15.10 -36.31 3.46
CA GLU A 381 -14.08 -37.29 3.85
C GLU A 381 -12.71 -36.65 4.10
N ILE A 382 -12.32 -35.63 3.31
CA ILE A 382 -11.13 -34.84 3.61
C ILE A 382 -11.30 -34.05 4.92
N ALA A 383 -12.45 -33.42 5.15
CA ALA A 383 -12.68 -32.67 6.38
C ALA A 383 -12.57 -33.54 7.65
N LEU A 384 -12.98 -34.81 7.57
CA LEU A 384 -12.98 -35.73 8.71
C LEU A 384 -11.63 -36.43 8.94
N ARG A 385 -10.85 -36.69 7.87
CA ARG A 385 -9.68 -37.59 7.92
C ARG A 385 -8.43 -37.04 7.27
N GLY A 386 -8.56 -35.96 6.50
CA GLY A 386 -7.46 -35.30 5.81
C GLY A 386 -6.70 -34.32 6.69
N THR A 387 -5.88 -33.50 6.06
CA THR A 387 -5.11 -32.43 6.71
C THR A 387 -5.50 -31.05 6.22
N ALA A 388 -5.14 -30.00 6.96
CA ALA A 388 -5.38 -28.61 6.56
C ALA A 388 -4.72 -28.23 5.21
N ASN A 389 -3.74 -29.02 4.75
CA ASN A 389 -3.03 -28.80 3.49
C ASN A 389 -3.59 -29.62 2.32
N ASP A 390 -4.64 -30.41 2.54
CA ASP A 390 -5.25 -31.23 1.49
C ASP A 390 -6.02 -30.37 0.50
N PHE A 391 -6.05 -30.81 -0.75
CA PHE A 391 -6.64 -30.09 -1.86
C PHE A 391 -7.64 -30.98 -2.60
N ILE A 392 -8.74 -30.38 -3.06
CA ILE A 392 -9.74 -31.00 -3.93
C ILE A 392 -9.96 -30.07 -5.11
N GLY A 393 -9.92 -30.60 -6.32
CA GLY A 393 -10.27 -29.89 -7.54
C GLY A 393 -11.26 -30.69 -8.39
N HIS A 394 -11.96 -29.97 -9.27
CA HIS A 394 -12.90 -30.53 -10.23
C HIS A 394 -12.46 -30.13 -11.64
N ILE A 395 -11.99 -31.13 -12.40
CA ILE A 395 -11.42 -30.96 -13.75
C ILE A 395 -12.54 -30.61 -14.74
N GLY A 396 -13.65 -31.36 -14.70
CA GLY A 396 -14.85 -31.14 -15.51
C GLY A 396 -15.66 -32.42 -15.65
N GLY A 397 -16.97 -32.30 -15.94
CA GLY A 397 -17.86 -33.46 -16.02
C GLY A 397 -17.92 -34.23 -14.70
N ASP A 398 -17.50 -35.48 -14.72
CA ASP A 398 -17.41 -36.37 -13.56
C ASP A 398 -15.96 -36.57 -13.05
N ASP A 399 -14.99 -35.82 -13.58
CA ASP A 399 -13.57 -35.94 -13.23
C ASP A 399 -13.16 -35.02 -12.07
N PHE A 400 -12.70 -35.63 -10.98
CA PHE A 400 -12.19 -34.95 -9.79
C PHE A 400 -10.74 -35.36 -9.50
N ILE A 401 -10.03 -34.48 -8.80
CA ILE A 401 -8.68 -34.74 -8.32
C ILE A 401 -8.56 -34.29 -6.87
N MET A 402 -7.77 -35.03 -6.10
CA MET A 402 -7.40 -34.67 -4.76
C MET A 402 -5.89 -34.82 -4.58
N VAL A 403 -5.32 -33.97 -3.73
CA VAL A 403 -3.92 -34.03 -3.35
C VAL A 403 -3.83 -34.00 -1.83
N THR A 404 -3.24 -35.04 -1.24
CA THR A 404 -3.22 -35.28 0.21
C THR A 404 -1.88 -35.87 0.65
N LYS A 405 -1.69 -36.09 1.95
CA LYS A 405 -0.53 -36.84 2.47
C LYS A 405 -0.67 -38.34 2.16
N ARG A 406 0.45 -38.99 1.89
CA ARG A 406 0.50 -40.44 1.60
C ARG A 406 -0.12 -41.32 2.69
N ASP A 407 0.06 -40.95 3.97
CA ASP A 407 -0.24 -41.81 5.11
C ASP A 407 -1.73 -42.17 5.27
N TYR A 408 -2.62 -41.31 4.77
CA TYR A 408 -4.08 -41.50 4.90
C TYR A 408 -4.76 -41.75 3.56
N ALA A 409 -4.02 -41.74 2.45
CA ALA A 409 -4.59 -41.73 1.10
C ALA A 409 -5.40 -43.00 0.77
N GLU A 410 -4.89 -44.17 1.14
CA GLU A 410 -5.63 -45.43 0.95
C GLU A 410 -6.90 -45.49 1.81
N GLN A 411 -6.83 -44.99 3.05
CA GLN A 411 -7.99 -44.94 3.93
C GLN A 411 -9.06 -44.00 3.36
N LEU A 412 -8.67 -42.82 2.87
CA LEU A 412 -9.56 -41.88 2.19
C LEU A 412 -10.26 -42.55 1.00
N CYS A 413 -9.51 -43.23 0.12
CA CYS A 413 -10.10 -43.96 -1.01
C CYS A 413 -11.19 -44.95 -0.58
N ARG A 414 -10.92 -45.77 0.44
CA ARG A 414 -11.88 -46.75 0.95
C ARG A 414 -13.14 -46.10 1.51
N GLN A 415 -13.00 -45.00 2.26
CA GLN A 415 -14.12 -44.29 2.86
C GLN A 415 -14.96 -43.55 1.82
N MET A 416 -14.32 -42.93 0.83
CA MET A 416 -15.00 -42.27 -0.29
C MET A 416 -15.85 -43.25 -1.10
N ILE A 417 -15.30 -44.43 -1.40
CA ILE A 417 -16.03 -45.51 -2.06
C ILE A 417 -17.23 -45.95 -1.19
N ALA A 418 -17.00 -46.29 0.07
CA ALA A 418 -18.06 -46.77 0.95
C ALA A 418 -19.20 -45.76 1.12
N LYS A 419 -18.85 -44.47 1.23
CA LYS A 419 -19.82 -43.39 1.38
C LYS A 419 -20.59 -43.12 0.10
N PHE A 420 -19.92 -43.12 -1.05
CA PHE A 420 -20.55 -42.98 -2.36
C PHE A 420 -21.54 -44.13 -2.61
N ASP A 421 -21.09 -45.37 -2.44
CA ASP A 421 -21.93 -46.57 -2.64
C ASP A 421 -23.14 -46.60 -1.69
N GLY A 422 -22.98 -46.07 -0.47
CA GLY A 422 -24.06 -45.96 0.51
C GLY A 422 -25.15 -44.95 0.13
N GLY A 423 -24.84 -43.92 -0.64
CA GLY A 423 -25.80 -42.87 -1.01
C GLY A 423 -26.29 -42.91 -2.46
N ILE A 424 -25.58 -43.57 -3.37
CA ILE A 424 -25.90 -43.56 -4.82
C ILE A 424 -27.34 -44.01 -5.14
N LYS A 425 -27.89 -44.95 -4.37
CA LYS A 425 -29.26 -45.48 -4.57
C LYS A 425 -30.35 -44.42 -4.45
N GLN A 426 -30.10 -43.32 -3.74
CA GLN A 426 -31.06 -42.21 -3.57
C GLN A 426 -31.33 -41.48 -4.90
N PHE A 427 -30.38 -41.54 -5.84
CA PHE A 427 -30.47 -40.86 -7.13
C PHE A 427 -31.28 -41.62 -8.17
N TYR A 428 -31.68 -42.86 -7.89
CA TYR A 428 -32.49 -43.68 -8.81
C TYR A 428 -34.00 -43.48 -8.67
N GLY A 429 -34.46 -42.62 -7.75
CA GLY A 429 -35.89 -42.31 -7.62
C GLY A 429 -36.77 -43.54 -7.31
N GLY A 430 -36.19 -44.58 -6.69
CA GLY A 430 -36.87 -45.85 -6.41
C GLY A 430 -36.83 -46.88 -7.55
N ALA A 431 -36.20 -46.58 -8.69
CA ALA A 431 -36.01 -47.54 -9.76
C ALA A 431 -34.99 -48.63 -9.38
N GLU A 432 -35.32 -49.89 -9.68
CA GLU A 432 -34.41 -51.02 -9.48
C GLU A 432 -33.49 -51.15 -10.70
N VAL A 433 -32.27 -50.64 -10.58
CA VAL A 433 -31.26 -50.70 -11.65
C VAL A 433 -30.57 -52.06 -11.60
N THR A 434 -30.85 -52.91 -12.58
CA THR A 434 -30.26 -54.26 -12.72
C THR A 434 -29.29 -54.39 -13.90
N SER A 435 -29.28 -53.40 -14.79
CA SER A 435 -28.37 -53.32 -15.93
C SER A 435 -28.09 -51.87 -16.34
N VAL A 436 -26.88 -51.62 -16.82
CA VAL A 436 -26.44 -50.34 -17.39
C VAL A 436 -25.94 -50.54 -18.82
N GLU A 437 -26.09 -49.52 -19.65
CA GLU A 437 -25.55 -49.51 -21.01
C GLU A 437 -24.07 -49.09 -20.96
N ASP A 438 -23.17 -49.91 -21.53
CA ASP A 438 -21.76 -49.58 -21.65
C ASP A 438 -21.47 -48.58 -22.79
N ARG A 439 -20.20 -48.21 -22.95
CA ARG A 439 -19.78 -47.24 -24.00
C ARG A 439 -20.01 -47.71 -25.43
N HIS A 440 -20.26 -49.00 -25.65
CA HIS A 440 -20.52 -49.61 -26.96
C HIS A 440 -22.01 -49.91 -27.18
N GLY A 441 -22.88 -49.55 -26.24
CA GLY A 441 -24.31 -49.81 -26.33
C GLY A 441 -24.75 -51.19 -25.82
N ASN A 442 -23.85 -51.94 -25.17
CA ASN A 442 -24.19 -53.26 -24.64
C ASN A 442 -24.80 -53.14 -23.25
N LEU A 443 -25.87 -53.89 -22.98
CA LEU A 443 -26.43 -54.02 -21.64
C LEU A 443 -25.56 -54.92 -20.77
N VAL A 444 -25.02 -54.36 -19.70
CA VAL A 444 -24.20 -55.06 -18.71
C VAL A 444 -24.97 -55.14 -17.40
N LYS A 445 -25.11 -56.33 -16.82
CA LYS A 445 -25.75 -56.52 -15.50
C LYS A 445 -24.90 -55.85 -14.41
N ARG A 446 -25.35 -54.71 -13.89
CA ARG A 446 -24.73 -53.94 -12.80
C ARG A 446 -25.78 -53.13 -12.06
N GLU A 447 -25.50 -52.82 -10.80
CA GLU A 447 -26.36 -52.02 -9.91
C GLU A 447 -26.19 -50.50 -10.11
N GLY A 448 -25.95 -50.04 -11.34
CA GLY A 448 -25.85 -48.62 -11.68
C GLY A 448 -24.43 -48.05 -11.76
N VAL A 449 -24.29 -46.79 -11.33
CA VAL A 449 -23.07 -45.97 -11.39
C VAL A 449 -22.11 -46.40 -10.28
N THR A 450 -20.82 -46.51 -10.61
CA THR A 450 -19.77 -46.87 -9.65
C THR A 450 -18.66 -45.81 -9.63
N LEU A 451 -17.90 -45.74 -8.54
CA LEU A 451 -16.80 -44.79 -8.36
C LEU A 451 -15.46 -45.47 -8.60
N SER A 452 -14.72 -45.00 -9.60
CA SER A 452 -13.37 -45.45 -9.90
C SER A 452 -12.34 -44.44 -9.37
N LEU A 453 -11.43 -44.90 -8.50
CA LEU A 453 -10.36 -44.10 -7.93
C LEU A 453 -8.98 -44.55 -8.43
N SER A 454 -8.14 -43.60 -8.80
CA SER A 454 -6.74 -43.82 -9.17
C SER A 454 -5.84 -43.15 -8.13
N LEU A 455 -5.16 -43.95 -7.32
CA LEU A 455 -4.28 -43.48 -6.26
C LEU A 455 -2.81 -43.60 -6.71
N MET A 456 -2.17 -42.45 -6.89
CA MET A 456 -0.73 -42.37 -7.11
C MET A 456 -0.06 -41.90 -5.82
N ILE A 457 0.94 -42.64 -5.34
CA ILE A 457 1.78 -42.22 -4.22
C ILE A 457 3.12 -41.76 -4.78
N ALA A 458 3.51 -40.53 -4.45
CA ALA A 458 4.82 -40.00 -4.72
C ALA A 458 5.68 -40.08 -3.46
N GLU A 459 6.81 -40.79 -3.55
CA GLU A 459 7.80 -40.79 -2.48
C GLU A 459 8.56 -39.45 -2.41
N GLN A 460 9.20 -39.22 -1.27
CA GLN A 460 10.10 -38.09 -1.10
C GLN A 460 11.18 -38.11 -2.18
N ASP A 461 11.53 -36.93 -2.70
CA ASP A 461 12.55 -36.75 -3.75
C ASP A 461 12.28 -37.49 -5.08
N ALA A 462 11.06 -38.01 -5.30
CA ALA A 462 10.68 -38.58 -6.59
C ALA A 462 10.78 -37.55 -7.73
N GLU A 463 11.40 -37.93 -8.85
CA GLU A 463 11.48 -37.09 -10.05
C GLU A 463 10.11 -37.00 -10.73
N LEU A 464 9.33 -35.99 -10.36
CA LEU A 464 7.97 -35.80 -10.83
C LEU A 464 7.86 -34.67 -11.86
N THR A 465 7.08 -34.92 -12.90
CA THR A 465 6.57 -33.88 -13.80
C THR A 465 5.04 -33.96 -13.88
N PRO A 466 4.34 -32.85 -14.16
CA PRO A 466 2.90 -32.89 -14.37
C PRO A 466 2.46 -33.90 -15.45
N ASP A 467 3.27 -34.09 -16.49
CA ASP A 467 3.03 -35.09 -17.54
C ASP A 467 3.12 -36.52 -16.99
N LEU A 468 4.13 -36.82 -16.17
CA LEU A 468 4.26 -38.14 -15.52
C LEU A 468 3.06 -38.45 -14.61
N ILE A 469 2.62 -37.48 -13.82
CA ILE A 469 1.43 -37.62 -12.96
C ILE A 469 0.20 -37.92 -13.82
N SER A 470 -0.03 -37.11 -14.86
CA SER A 470 -1.16 -37.28 -15.78
C SER A 470 -1.17 -38.66 -16.46
N ARG A 471 -0.02 -39.11 -17.00
CA ARG A 471 0.10 -40.42 -17.65
C ARG A 471 -0.12 -41.58 -16.68
N THR A 472 0.43 -41.49 -15.47
CA THR A 472 0.28 -42.52 -14.44
C THR A 472 -1.18 -42.62 -14.02
N SER A 473 -1.85 -41.48 -13.79
CA SER A 473 -3.26 -41.45 -13.45
C SER A 473 -4.15 -41.97 -14.58
N ALA A 474 -3.87 -41.67 -15.84
CA ALA A 474 -4.62 -42.24 -16.97
C ALA A 474 -4.47 -43.77 -17.06
N LYS A 475 -3.27 -44.30 -16.82
CA LYS A 475 -3.00 -45.75 -16.75
C LYS A 475 -3.76 -46.41 -15.60
N LEU A 476 -3.73 -45.80 -14.41
CA LEU A 476 -4.46 -46.28 -13.23
C LEU A 476 -5.98 -46.23 -13.45
N LYS A 477 -6.49 -45.15 -14.04
CA LYS A 477 -7.91 -45.00 -14.36
C LYS A 477 -8.39 -46.11 -15.27
N LYS A 478 -7.62 -46.44 -16.32
CA LYS A 478 -7.92 -47.57 -17.21
C LYS A 478 -7.96 -48.90 -16.46
N ARG A 479 -7.08 -49.11 -15.47
CA ARG A 479 -7.06 -50.32 -14.63
C ARG A 479 -8.24 -50.37 -13.65
N ALA A 480 -8.65 -49.23 -13.09
CA ALA A 480 -9.79 -49.13 -12.18
C ALA A 480 -11.11 -49.47 -12.91
N LYS A 481 -11.34 -48.83 -14.07
CA LYS A 481 -12.55 -49.05 -14.88
C LYS A 481 -12.71 -50.47 -15.44
N ALA A 482 -11.63 -51.25 -15.48
CA ALA A 482 -11.68 -52.64 -15.90
C ALA A 482 -12.24 -53.58 -14.81
N GLN A 483 -12.34 -53.11 -13.56
CA GLN A 483 -12.85 -53.90 -12.44
C GLN A 483 -14.36 -53.72 -12.27
N ILE A 484 -14.96 -54.62 -11.50
CA ILE A 484 -16.40 -54.61 -11.22
C ILE A 484 -16.64 -53.90 -9.90
N GLY A 485 -17.59 -52.97 -9.87
CA GLY A 485 -17.93 -52.18 -8.69
C GLY A 485 -17.06 -50.94 -8.51
N SER A 486 -17.34 -50.19 -7.45
CA SER A 486 -16.52 -49.06 -7.02
C SER A 486 -15.19 -49.56 -6.46
N VAL A 487 -14.08 -48.99 -6.93
CA VAL A 487 -12.74 -49.53 -6.66
C VAL A 487 -11.69 -48.43 -6.63
N TYR A 488 -10.57 -48.70 -5.96
CA TYR A 488 -9.35 -47.91 -6.13
C TYR A 488 -8.20 -48.78 -6.64
N VAL A 489 -7.35 -48.21 -7.51
CA VAL A 489 -6.11 -48.85 -7.96
C VAL A 489 -4.95 -47.94 -7.61
N MET A 490 -3.88 -48.55 -7.08
CA MET A 490 -2.72 -47.83 -6.58
C MET A 490 -1.44 -48.11 -7.38
N GLU A 491 -0.58 -47.10 -7.51
CA GLU A 491 0.80 -47.21 -7.98
C GLU A 491 1.68 -46.20 -7.23
N THR A 492 2.87 -46.64 -6.80
CA THR A 492 3.86 -45.80 -6.10
C THR A 492 4.99 -45.44 -7.05
N ILE A 493 5.34 -44.17 -7.11
CA ILE A 493 6.51 -43.66 -7.83
C ILE A 493 7.61 -43.37 -6.81
N ALA A 494 8.70 -44.12 -6.90
CA ALA A 494 9.91 -43.95 -6.11
C ALA A 494 11.04 -43.36 -6.99
N GLU A 495 12.14 -42.98 -6.34
CA GLU A 495 13.33 -42.46 -7.01
C GLU A 495 13.85 -43.42 -8.08
N SER A 496 14.17 -42.88 -9.25
CA SER A 496 14.80 -43.62 -10.35
C SER A 496 16.19 -44.09 -9.88
N HIS A 497 16.34 -45.34 -9.43
CA HIS A 497 17.68 -45.94 -9.39
C HIS A 497 18.21 -46.01 -10.82
N HIS A 498 19.05 -45.04 -11.20
CA HIS A 498 19.99 -45.24 -12.30
C HIS A 498 20.85 -46.45 -11.93
N GLY A 499 20.52 -47.59 -12.54
CA GLY A 499 21.26 -48.83 -12.37
C GLY A 499 22.74 -48.61 -12.69
N GLU A 500 23.58 -48.98 -11.74
CA GLU A 500 24.97 -49.36 -11.98
C GLU A 500 24.98 -50.59 -12.90
N GLY A 501 24.87 -50.33 -14.21
CA GLY A 501 25.22 -51.27 -15.27
C GLY A 501 26.69 -51.10 -15.63
N ARG A 502 27.59 -51.48 -14.73
CA ARG A 502 28.99 -51.80 -15.02
C ARG A 502 29.34 -53.12 -14.37
N VAL A 503 29.25 -54.20 -15.15
CA VAL A 503 30.24 -55.29 -15.17
C VAL A 503 30.46 -55.70 -16.61
#